data_AF-A0AAN8PCL2-F1
#
_entry.id   AF-A0AAN8PCL2-F1
#
_cell.length_a   1.000
_cell.length_b   1.000
_cell.length_c   1.000
_cell.angle_alpha   90.00
_cell.angle_beta   90.00
_cell.angle_gamma   90.00
#
_symmetry.space_group_name_H-M   'P 1'
#
loop_
_entity.id
_entity.type
_entity.pdbx_description
1 polymer ?
#
loop_
_entity_poly.entity_id
_entity_poly.type
_entity_poly.pdbx_seq_one_letter_code
_entity_poly.pdbx_strand_id
1 'polypeptide(L)'
;MLLEELSNLVKTEKVAIEFALNWKLLPEKHVICPVCSVGNVNWYRRSNEGLKIPYALRCSKKKCRKKWSLTKNTWFFGSHLTVRKNLLLIYQWIKGDTVGETSVNLKLSKSTVLDYYQFCREVCYTIVSHRTRPIGGYGEAISICNYQVDKVIDKHKRVVNYLEGFNPSTEECFLVEVHSREPSTLVYLIKRFVLPGTTVSFDGFSDFQKIANYQNDFADLHIQFMKPLTESHKPATPKITLLRSGKKFGEYEPEGKARDHVMFEYLYFHPIETLTPGEKFEWFLKDVAKVYPGPFKMSLYPVMY
;
A
#
# COMPACT_ATOMS: atom_id res chain seq x y z
N MET A 1 3.68 19.72 4.48
CA MET A 1 4.27 19.42 5.80
C MET A 1 5.72 18.96 5.64
N LEU A 2 6.66 19.59 6.34
CA LEU A 2 8.09 19.22 6.42
C LEU A 2 8.38 18.33 7.66
N LEU A 3 9.57 17.70 7.72
CA LEU A 3 9.95 16.85 8.87
C LEU A 3 10.01 17.62 10.18
N GLU A 4 10.50 18.86 10.14
CA GLU A 4 10.56 19.74 11.31
C GLU A 4 9.16 20.15 11.79
N GLU A 5 8.26 20.41 10.86
CA GLU A 5 6.85 20.70 11.16
C GLU A 5 6.18 19.49 11.82
N LEU A 6 6.35 18.28 11.28
CA LEU A 6 5.85 17.07 11.93
C LEU A 6 6.49 16.87 13.32
N SER A 7 7.82 17.05 13.42
CA SER A 7 8.53 16.92 14.68
C SER A 7 8.00 17.88 15.75
N ASN A 8 7.57 19.07 15.36
CA ASN A 8 6.89 20.04 16.22
C ASN A 8 5.45 19.63 16.53
N LEU A 9 4.69 19.16 15.53
CA LEU A 9 3.31 18.68 15.70
C LEU A 9 3.22 17.49 16.65
N VAL A 10 4.24 16.64 16.71
CA VAL A 10 4.27 15.49 17.63
C VAL A 10 5.28 15.65 18.77
N LYS A 11 5.67 16.90 19.14
CA LYS A 11 6.83 17.24 20.00
C LYS A 11 6.98 16.41 21.27
N THR A 12 5.87 16.06 21.91
CA THR A 12 5.84 15.19 23.09
C THR A 12 5.03 13.95 22.81
N GLU A 13 5.26 12.89 23.58
CA GLU A 13 4.49 11.65 23.45
C GLU A 13 2.98 11.86 23.66
N LYS A 14 2.60 12.78 24.56
CA LYS A 14 1.19 13.14 24.77
C LYS A 14 0.55 13.71 23.49
N VAL A 15 1.22 14.67 22.85
CA VAL A 15 0.72 15.29 21.62
C VAL A 15 0.75 14.28 20.47
N ALA A 16 1.75 13.38 20.42
CA ALA A 16 1.79 12.31 19.43
C ALA A 16 0.61 11.33 19.57
N ILE A 17 0.19 11.02 20.80
CA ILE A 17 -1.01 10.19 21.06
C ILE A 17 -2.29 10.92 20.61
N GLU A 18 -2.39 12.22 20.87
CA GLU A 18 -3.53 13.04 20.41
C GLU A 18 -3.57 13.12 18.88
N PHE A 19 -2.43 13.31 18.24
CA PHE A 19 -2.29 13.28 16.78
C PHE A 19 -2.73 11.92 16.21
N ALA A 20 -2.24 10.81 16.78
CA ALA A 20 -2.61 9.46 16.34
C ALA A 20 -4.11 9.18 16.51
N LEU A 21 -4.75 9.72 17.56
CA LEU A 21 -6.19 9.64 17.75
C LEU A 21 -6.95 10.43 16.67
N ASN A 22 -6.52 11.66 16.36
CA ASN A 22 -7.15 12.50 15.34
C ASN A 22 -7.08 11.87 13.94
N TRP A 23 -5.99 11.17 13.64
CA TRP A 23 -5.82 10.39 12.41
C TRP A 23 -6.43 8.98 12.45
N LYS A 24 -7.21 8.66 13.51
CA LYS A 24 -7.88 7.37 13.69
C LYS A 24 -6.95 6.15 13.73
N LEU A 25 -5.67 6.36 14.05
CA LEU A 25 -4.68 5.30 14.28
C LEU A 25 -4.83 4.66 15.66
N LEU A 26 -5.63 5.28 16.55
CA LEU A 26 -6.02 4.75 17.84
C LEU A 26 -7.55 4.72 17.97
N PRO A 27 -8.11 3.80 18.79
CA PRO A 27 -9.56 3.66 18.93
C PRO A 27 -10.23 4.91 19.50
N GLU A 28 -11.41 5.22 19.00
CA GLU A 28 -12.23 6.33 19.47
C GLU A 28 -12.52 6.22 20.98
N LYS A 29 -12.72 7.38 21.62
CA LYS A 29 -12.91 7.47 23.07
C LYS A 29 -14.27 6.96 23.55
N HIS A 30 -15.23 6.76 22.65
CA HIS A 30 -16.59 6.37 22.97
C HIS A 30 -17.11 5.33 21.97
N VAL A 31 -17.18 4.06 22.42
CA VAL A 31 -17.71 2.96 21.61
C VAL A 31 -18.70 2.17 22.45
N ILE A 32 -19.85 1.78 21.87
CA ILE A 32 -20.79 0.88 22.56
C ILE A 32 -20.09 -0.45 22.84
N CYS A 33 -20.17 -0.92 24.09
CA CYS A 33 -19.46 -2.11 24.52
C CYS A 33 -19.96 -3.35 23.77
N PRO A 34 -19.10 -4.07 23.02
CA PRO A 34 -19.50 -5.22 22.23
C PRO A 34 -19.89 -6.44 23.07
N VAL A 35 -19.64 -6.41 24.38
CA VAL A 35 -19.92 -7.53 25.31
C VAL A 35 -21.25 -7.37 26.03
N CYS A 36 -21.63 -6.14 26.41
CA CYS A 36 -22.85 -5.90 27.17
C CYS A 36 -23.88 -5.04 26.44
N SER A 37 -23.54 -4.51 25.27
CA SER A 37 -24.37 -3.67 24.38
C SER A 37 -25.00 -2.42 25.01
N VAL A 38 -24.73 -2.13 26.29
CA VAL A 38 -25.34 -1.04 27.06
C VAL A 38 -24.29 -0.06 27.58
N GLY A 39 -23.12 -0.54 28.01
CA GLY A 39 -22.07 0.31 28.56
C GLY A 39 -21.24 0.98 27.46
N ASN A 40 -20.64 2.14 27.76
CA ASN A 40 -19.69 2.81 26.89
C ASN A 40 -18.27 2.36 27.21
N VAL A 41 -17.48 2.02 26.21
CA VAL A 41 -16.05 1.76 26.32
C VAL A 41 -15.33 3.10 26.22
N ASN A 42 -14.61 3.45 27.28
CA ASN A 42 -13.85 4.69 27.35
C ASN A 42 -12.37 4.40 27.61
N TRP A 43 -11.54 5.37 27.23
CA TRP A 43 -10.15 5.39 27.65
C TRP A 43 -10.07 5.62 29.16
N TYR A 44 -9.17 4.91 29.82
CA TYR A 44 -8.83 5.15 31.21
C TYR A 44 -7.32 5.10 31.39
N ARG A 45 -6.80 5.98 32.24
CA ARG A 45 -5.36 6.03 32.55
C ARG A 45 -4.95 4.81 33.35
N ARG A 46 -3.83 4.19 32.98
CA ARG A 46 -3.20 3.10 33.72
C ARG A 46 -2.26 3.68 34.78
N SER A 47 -2.11 2.97 35.89
CA SER A 47 -1.23 3.33 37.01
C SER A 47 0.25 3.06 36.73
N ASN A 48 0.55 2.17 35.77
CA ASN A 48 1.93 1.77 35.50
C ASN A 48 2.68 2.86 34.73
N GLU A 49 3.79 3.30 35.31
CA GLU A 49 4.77 4.16 34.65
C GLU A 49 5.53 3.37 33.57
N GLY A 50 6.03 4.06 32.54
CA GLY A 50 6.83 3.45 31.47
C GLY A 50 6.05 2.76 30.33
N LEU A 51 4.71 2.82 30.32
CA LEU A 51 3.93 2.32 29.19
C LEU A 51 4.02 3.25 27.97
N LYS A 52 4.25 2.67 26.78
CA LYS A 52 4.19 3.35 25.47
C LYS A 52 2.95 4.23 25.33
N ILE A 53 1.78 3.68 25.67
CA ILE A 53 0.51 4.39 25.74
C ILE A 53 -0.03 4.19 27.16
N PRO A 54 -0.12 5.23 28.01
CA PRO A 54 -0.49 5.12 29.42
C PRO A 54 -2.01 4.96 29.62
N TYR A 55 -2.71 4.45 28.61
CA TYR A 55 -4.16 4.30 28.60
C TYR A 55 -4.55 2.85 28.24
N ALA A 56 -5.76 2.48 28.59
CA ALA A 56 -6.43 1.28 28.08
C ALA A 56 -7.93 1.56 27.90
N LEU A 57 -8.64 0.62 27.28
CA LEU A 57 -10.08 0.71 27.07
C LEU A 57 -10.80 -0.07 28.16
N ARG A 58 -11.88 0.50 28.71
CA ARG A 58 -12.71 -0.17 29.73
C ARG A 58 -14.17 0.21 29.59
N CYS A 59 -15.06 -0.78 29.71
CA CYS A 59 -16.49 -0.55 29.79
C CYS A 59 -16.87 0.21 31.07
N SER A 60 -17.72 1.23 30.94
CA SER A 60 -18.23 2.06 32.03
C SER A 60 -19.20 1.31 32.95
N LYS A 61 -19.92 0.29 32.44
CA LYS A 61 -20.90 -0.48 33.21
C LYS A 61 -20.21 -1.31 34.29
N LYS A 62 -20.57 -1.08 35.56
CA LYS A 62 -20.00 -1.75 36.75
C LYS A 62 -20.05 -3.28 36.68
N LYS A 63 -21.14 -3.86 36.18
CA LYS A 63 -21.28 -5.33 36.03
C LYS A 63 -20.45 -5.93 34.89
N CYS A 64 -20.04 -5.12 33.89
CA CYS A 64 -19.26 -5.59 32.75
C CYS A 64 -17.76 -5.37 32.98
N ARG A 65 -17.32 -4.11 33.11
CA ARG A 65 -15.91 -3.69 33.33
C ARG A 65 -14.85 -4.36 32.45
N LYS A 66 -15.24 -5.00 31.35
CA LYS A 66 -14.31 -5.64 30.41
C LYS A 66 -13.30 -4.61 29.90
N LYS A 67 -12.07 -5.07 29.70
CA LYS A 67 -10.92 -4.27 29.31
C LYS A 67 -10.39 -4.73 27.95
N TRP A 68 -9.84 -3.81 27.19
CA TRP A 68 -9.15 -4.08 25.93
C TRP A 68 -7.87 -3.26 25.84
N SER A 69 -6.89 -3.78 25.09
CA SER A 69 -5.71 -3.00 24.72
C SER A 69 -6.09 -1.93 23.70
N LEU A 70 -5.52 -0.72 23.85
CA LEU A 70 -5.63 0.34 22.86
C LEU A 70 -4.87 0.05 21.57
N THR A 71 -3.81 -0.76 21.66
CA THR A 71 -2.98 -1.08 20.50
C THR A 71 -3.49 -2.30 19.74
N LYS A 72 -4.48 -3.03 20.28
CA LYS A 72 -4.98 -4.23 19.60
C LYS A 72 -5.57 -3.82 18.25
N ASN A 73 -5.09 -4.47 17.19
CA ASN A 73 -5.49 -4.22 15.82
C ASN A 73 -5.28 -2.76 15.35
N THR A 74 -4.26 -2.09 15.90
CA THR A 74 -3.79 -0.78 15.42
C THR A 74 -2.36 -0.89 14.91
N TRP A 75 -1.88 0.14 14.21
CA TRP A 75 -0.48 0.28 13.79
C TRP A 75 0.53 0.10 14.94
N PHE A 76 0.10 0.34 16.18
CA PHE A 76 0.97 0.30 17.36
C PHE A 76 1.02 -1.08 18.02
N PHE A 77 0.32 -2.09 17.50
CA PHE A 77 0.32 -3.46 18.03
C PHE A 77 1.72 -4.08 17.98
N GLY A 78 2.14 -4.78 19.04
CA GLY A 78 3.45 -5.45 19.10
C GLY A 78 4.69 -4.54 19.16
N SER A 79 4.56 -3.25 18.83
CA SER A 79 5.69 -2.31 18.79
C SER A 79 6.11 -1.82 20.18
N HIS A 80 7.40 -1.92 20.48
CA HIS A 80 8.05 -1.36 21.66
C HIS A 80 8.44 0.13 21.51
N LEU A 81 8.33 0.69 20.32
CA LEU A 81 8.66 2.10 20.06
C LEU A 81 7.54 3.02 20.52
N THR A 82 7.87 4.25 20.91
CA THR A 82 6.87 5.27 21.26
C THR A 82 5.99 5.64 20.06
N VAL A 83 4.78 6.16 20.30
CA VAL A 83 3.87 6.67 19.25
C VAL A 83 4.57 7.73 18.42
N ARG A 84 5.30 8.66 19.05
CA ARG A 84 6.10 9.66 18.33
C ARG A 84 7.10 9.00 17.36
N LYS A 85 7.88 8.02 17.81
CA LYS A 85 8.86 7.33 16.95
C LYS A 85 8.20 6.58 15.79
N ASN A 86 7.03 5.98 16.01
CA ASN A 86 6.25 5.33 14.94
C ASN A 86 5.87 6.32 13.84
N LEU A 87 5.35 7.49 14.22
CA LEU A 87 4.93 8.52 13.27
C LEU A 87 6.12 9.10 12.48
N LEU A 88 7.25 9.34 13.15
CA LEU A 88 8.48 9.81 12.48
C LEU A 88 9.06 8.75 11.54
N LEU A 89 9.01 7.46 11.90
CA LEU A 89 9.42 6.36 11.02
C LEU A 89 8.61 6.31 9.72
N ILE A 90 7.28 6.41 9.83
CA ILE A 90 6.41 6.47 8.65
C ILE A 90 6.81 7.67 7.79
N TYR A 91 6.98 8.85 8.39
CA TYR A 91 7.30 10.05 7.63
C TYR A 91 8.65 9.98 6.91
N GLN A 92 9.69 9.45 7.56
CA GLN A 92 11.01 9.27 6.93
C GLN A 92 10.96 8.26 5.78
N TRP A 93 10.15 7.21 5.91
CA TRP A 93 9.88 6.29 4.82
C TRP A 93 9.19 7.00 3.64
N ILE A 94 8.12 7.77 3.90
CA ILE A 94 7.41 8.55 2.87
C ILE A 94 8.33 9.56 2.15
N LYS A 95 9.26 10.16 2.89
CA LYS A 95 10.26 11.08 2.36
C LYS A 95 11.30 10.39 1.48
N GLY A 96 11.45 9.07 1.60
CA GLY A 96 12.46 8.28 0.89
C GLY A 96 13.83 8.26 1.57
N ASP A 97 13.90 8.54 2.87
CA ASP A 97 15.15 8.45 3.63
C ASP A 97 15.62 6.99 3.70
N THR A 98 16.93 6.76 3.59
CA THR A 98 17.50 5.41 3.64
C THR A 98 17.39 4.78 5.03
N VAL A 99 17.49 3.44 5.10
CA VAL A 99 17.52 2.72 6.38
C VAL A 99 18.67 3.22 7.28
N GLY A 100 19.82 3.55 6.68
CA GLY A 100 20.98 4.09 7.38
C GLY A 100 20.72 5.48 7.97
N GLU A 101 20.22 6.41 7.16
CA GLU A 101 19.89 7.77 7.60
C GLU A 101 18.82 7.75 8.70
N THR A 102 17.73 7.02 8.48
CA THR A 102 16.63 6.88 9.45
C THR A 102 17.10 6.25 10.77
N SER A 103 17.97 5.25 10.70
CA SER A 103 18.59 4.61 11.88
C SER A 103 19.37 5.62 12.71
N VAL A 104 20.19 6.45 12.08
CA VAL A 104 20.95 7.53 12.75
C VAL A 104 20.00 8.59 13.32
N ASN A 105 19.08 9.09 12.50
CA ASN A 105 18.16 10.18 12.83
C ASN A 105 17.26 9.85 14.04
N LEU A 106 16.75 8.62 14.12
CA LEU A 106 15.83 8.20 15.18
C LEU A 106 16.49 7.40 16.30
N LYS A 107 17.80 7.17 16.20
CA LYS A 107 18.60 6.33 17.12
C LYS A 107 17.95 4.96 17.30
N LEU A 108 17.76 4.27 16.18
CA LEU A 108 17.17 2.93 16.09
C LEU A 108 18.14 1.98 15.41
N SER A 109 18.05 0.68 15.70
CA SER A 109 18.78 -0.32 14.91
C SER A 109 18.28 -0.32 13.46
N LYS A 110 19.20 -0.58 12.53
CA LYS A 110 18.85 -0.74 11.10
C LYS A 110 17.80 -1.82 10.88
N SER A 111 17.85 -2.91 11.66
CA SER A 111 16.83 -3.98 11.62
C SER A 111 15.43 -3.46 11.92
N THR A 112 15.26 -2.68 13.00
CA THR A 112 13.95 -2.11 13.35
C THR A 112 13.45 -1.14 12.29
N VAL A 113 14.33 -0.35 11.68
CA VAL A 113 13.95 0.56 10.58
C VAL A 113 13.49 -0.24 9.36
N LEU A 114 14.23 -1.29 9.00
CA LEU A 114 13.90 -2.17 7.88
C LEU A 114 12.52 -2.84 8.08
N ASP A 115 12.25 -3.36 9.28
CA ASP A 115 10.95 -3.95 9.64
C ASP A 115 9.82 -2.94 9.48
N TYR A 116 10.02 -1.70 9.92
CA TYR A 116 9.02 -0.64 9.78
C TYR A 116 8.75 -0.26 8.34
N TYR A 117 9.79 -0.16 7.52
CA TYR A 117 9.63 0.10 6.09
C TYR A 117 8.85 -1.06 5.44
N GLN A 118 9.06 -2.29 5.91
CA GLN A 118 8.30 -3.44 5.46
C GLN A 118 6.83 -3.39 5.87
N PHE A 119 6.51 -2.97 7.10
CA PHE A 119 5.12 -2.75 7.54
C PHE A 119 4.42 -1.67 6.72
N CYS A 120 5.13 -0.60 6.33
CA CYS A 120 4.55 0.43 5.47
C CYS A 120 4.20 -0.12 4.09
N ARG A 121 5.12 -0.92 3.55
CA ARG A 121 4.98 -1.66 2.30
C ARG A 121 3.80 -2.65 2.30
N GLU A 122 3.54 -3.33 3.41
CA GLU A 122 2.37 -4.20 3.60
C GLU A 122 1.04 -3.44 3.54
N VAL A 123 1.01 -2.20 4.05
CA VAL A 123 -0.15 -1.32 3.89
C VAL A 123 -0.36 -0.98 2.43
N CYS A 124 0.69 -0.60 1.69
CA CYS A 124 0.59 -0.33 0.25
C CYS A 124 0.03 -1.54 -0.51
N TYR A 125 0.55 -2.74 -0.23
CA TYR A 125 0.04 -3.97 -0.83
C TYR A 125 -1.45 -4.19 -0.54
N THR A 126 -1.87 -4.04 0.72
CA THR A 126 -3.27 -4.18 1.12
C THR A 126 -4.15 -3.19 0.38
N ILE A 127 -3.73 -1.93 0.24
CA ILE A 127 -4.54 -0.91 -0.42
C ILE A 127 -4.59 -1.11 -1.93
N VAL A 128 -3.44 -1.37 -2.58
CA VAL A 128 -3.39 -1.55 -4.04
C VAL A 128 -4.16 -2.79 -4.47
N SER A 129 -4.11 -3.89 -3.71
CA SER A 129 -4.95 -5.07 -3.98
C SER A 129 -6.45 -4.78 -3.89
N HIS A 130 -6.88 -3.87 -2.99
CA HIS A 130 -8.28 -3.41 -2.93
C HIS A 130 -8.66 -2.40 -4.02
N ARG A 131 -7.70 -1.60 -4.51
CA ARG A 131 -7.94 -0.66 -5.63
C ARG A 131 -8.02 -1.37 -6.98
N THR A 132 -7.36 -2.52 -7.10
CA THR A 132 -7.35 -3.33 -8.31
C THR A 132 -8.77 -3.77 -8.65
N ARG A 133 -9.27 -3.32 -9.79
CA ARG A 133 -10.61 -3.60 -10.33
C ARG A 133 -10.55 -3.67 -11.85
N PRO A 134 -11.55 -4.26 -12.51
CA PRO A 134 -11.66 -4.15 -13.95
C PRO A 134 -11.77 -2.68 -14.37
N ILE A 135 -11.01 -2.28 -15.40
CA ILE A 135 -10.95 -0.91 -15.92
C ILE A 135 -11.30 -0.86 -17.41
N GLY A 136 -11.61 0.34 -17.91
CA GLY A 136 -11.99 0.59 -19.30
C GLY A 136 -13.51 0.55 -19.49
N GLY A 137 -13.94 0.23 -20.70
CA GLY A 137 -15.34 0.15 -21.09
C GLY A 137 -15.56 0.65 -22.51
N TYR A 138 -16.82 0.66 -22.92
CA TYR A 138 -17.21 1.11 -24.25
C TYR A 138 -16.75 2.56 -24.50
N GLY A 139 -15.90 2.73 -25.52
CA GLY A 139 -15.36 4.04 -25.91
C GLY A 139 -14.15 4.49 -25.10
N GLU A 140 -13.67 3.69 -24.15
CA GLU A 140 -12.48 3.99 -23.36
C GLU A 140 -11.22 3.34 -23.94
N ALA A 141 -10.08 3.98 -23.70
CA ALA A 141 -8.77 3.49 -24.10
C ALA A 141 -7.87 3.28 -22.88
N ILE A 142 -7.26 2.10 -22.78
CA ILE A 142 -6.33 1.77 -21.71
C ILE A 142 -4.96 1.36 -22.26
N SER A 143 -3.93 1.52 -21.44
CA SER A 143 -2.60 0.97 -21.70
C SER A 143 -2.37 -0.26 -20.83
N ILE A 144 -1.86 -1.33 -21.42
CA ILE A 144 -1.42 -2.54 -20.73
C ILE A 144 0.08 -2.71 -20.91
N CYS A 145 0.76 -3.03 -19.81
CA CYS A 145 2.17 -3.36 -19.79
C CYS A 145 2.37 -4.67 -19.04
N ASN A 146 3.17 -5.58 -19.61
CA ASN A 146 3.67 -6.73 -18.87
C ASN A 146 5.13 -6.46 -18.56
N TYR A 147 5.49 -6.51 -17.29
CA TYR A 147 6.87 -6.35 -16.91
C TYR A 147 7.30 -7.48 -15.99
N GLN A 148 8.57 -7.81 -16.18
CA GLN A 148 9.26 -8.82 -15.42
C GLN A 148 10.11 -8.11 -14.38
N VAL A 149 9.98 -8.54 -13.13
CA VAL A 149 10.96 -8.17 -12.11
C VAL A 149 12.09 -9.18 -12.21
N ASP A 150 13.16 -8.82 -12.94
CA ASP A 150 14.35 -9.63 -13.16
C ASP A 150 15.17 -9.81 -11.87
N LYS A 151 14.68 -10.61 -10.94
CA LYS A 151 15.49 -11.10 -9.81
C LYS A 151 14.87 -12.32 -9.13
N VAL A 152 15.76 -13.19 -8.68
CA VAL A 152 15.54 -14.39 -7.87
C VAL A 152 14.86 -14.01 -6.56
N ILE A 153 13.56 -14.32 -6.39
CA ILE A 153 12.77 -13.94 -5.21
C ILE A 153 12.83 -14.98 -4.09
N ASP A 154 13.36 -16.17 -4.38
CA ASP A 154 13.56 -17.22 -3.39
C ASP A 154 14.80 -18.06 -3.73
N LYS A 155 15.16 -18.99 -2.83
CA LYS A 155 16.20 -20.00 -3.07
C LYS A 155 15.97 -20.84 -4.34
N HIS A 156 14.78 -20.78 -4.93
CA HIS A 156 14.38 -21.49 -6.15
C HIS A 156 14.49 -20.63 -7.41
N LYS A 157 15.00 -19.39 -7.34
CA LYS A 157 15.15 -18.51 -8.52
C LYS A 157 13.84 -18.21 -9.22
N ARG A 158 12.76 -18.08 -8.46
CA ARG A 158 11.47 -17.64 -8.99
C ARG A 158 11.57 -16.22 -9.54
N VAL A 159 11.13 -16.06 -10.78
CA VAL A 159 10.95 -14.77 -11.45
C VAL A 159 9.48 -14.41 -11.40
N VAL A 160 9.16 -13.23 -10.86
CA VAL A 160 7.78 -12.74 -10.79
C VAL A 160 7.52 -11.76 -11.93
N ASN A 161 6.38 -11.93 -12.58
CA ASN A 161 5.91 -11.11 -13.68
C ASN A 161 4.61 -10.44 -13.24
N TYR A 162 4.35 -9.23 -13.70
CA TYR A 162 3.12 -8.52 -13.37
C TYR A 162 2.47 -7.97 -14.63
N LEU A 163 1.15 -7.93 -14.62
CA LEU A 163 0.33 -7.27 -15.64
C LEU A 163 -0.27 -6.01 -15.02
N GLU A 164 0.07 -4.87 -15.60
CA GLU A 164 -0.49 -3.58 -15.24
C GLU A 164 -1.42 -3.10 -16.34
N GLY A 165 -2.59 -2.60 -15.94
CA GLY A 165 -3.47 -1.81 -16.80
C GLY A 165 -3.67 -0.43 -16.22
N PHE A 166 -3.64 0.59 -17.06
CA PHE A 166 -3.86 1.98 -16.67
C PHE A 166 -4.81 2.67 -17.65
N ASN A 167 -5.77 3.40 -17.12
CA ASN A 167 -6.70 4.23 -17.88
C ASN A 167 -6.32 5.72 -17.70
N PRO A 168 -5.74 6.37 -18.73
CA PRO A 168 -5.32 7.77 -18.62
C PRO A 168 -6.47 8.76 -18.40
N SER A 169 -7.71 8.40 -18.77
CA SER A 169 -8.87 9.28 -18.65
C SER A 169 -9.47 9.28 -17.25
N THR A 170 -9.40 8.14 -16.55
CA THR A 170 -9.98 7.98 -15.20
C THR A 170 -8.92 7.88 -14.09
N GLU A 171 -7.64 7.78 -14.46
CA GLU A 171 -6.51 7.47 -13.58
C GLU A 171 -6.65 6.14 -12.84
N GLU A 172 -7.56 5.27 -13.29
CA GLU A 172 -7.76 3.95 -12.71
C GLU A 172 -6.68 2.97 -13.18
N CYS A 173 -6.25 2.08 -12.30
CA CYS A 173 -5.30 1.03 -12.63
C CYS A 173 -5.65 -0.31 -11.97
N PHE A 174 -5.15 -1.39 -12.57
CA PHE A 174 -5.01 -2.69 -11.93
C PHE A 174 -3.56 -3.14 -11.98
N LEU A 175 -3.16 -3.91 -10.96
CA LEU A 175 -1.93 -4.68 -11.00
C LEU A 175 -2.18 -6.09 -10.49
N VAL A 176 -1.80 -7.07 -11.29
CA VAL A 176 -1.96 -8.48 -10.94
C VAL A 176 -0.67 -9.24 -11.17
N GLU A 177 -0.32 -10.11 -10.22
CA GLU A 177 0.79 -11.04 -10.36
C GLU A 177 0.44 -12.09 -11.43
N VAL A 178 1.38 -12.36 -12.33
CA VAL A 178 1.26 -13.34 -13.40
C VAL A 178 2.04 -14.58 -12.99
N HIS A 179 1.34 -15.54 -12.40
CA HIS A 179 1.94 -16.77 -11.87
C HIS A 179 2.42 -17.75 -12.94
N SER A 180 1.90 -17.65 -14.17
CA SER A 180 2.32 -18.46 -15.31
C SER A 180 2.52 -17.59 -16.55
N ARG A 181 3.59 -17.87 -17.31
CA ARG A 181 3.92 -17.16 -18.55
C ARG A 181 3.16 -17.68 -19.77
N GLU A 182 2.32 -18.69 -19.58
CA GLU A 182 1.48 -19.20 -20.65
C GLU A 182 0.56 -18.08 -21.18
N PRO A 183 0.45 -17.91 -22.51
CA PRO A 183 -0.42 -16.89 -23.10
C PRO A 183 -1.86 -16.94 -22.57
N SER A 184 -2.36 -18.14 -22.28
CA SER A 184 -3.69 -18.37 -21.68
C SER A 184 -3.88 -17.65 -20.34
N THR A 185 -2.82 -17.51 -19.53
CA THR A 185 -2.88 -16.78 -18.25
C THR A 185 -3.05 -15.28 -18.49
N LEU A 186 -2.32 -14.72 -19.47
CA LEU A 186 -2.48 -13.32 -19.86
C LEU A 186 -3.87 -13.05 -20.45
N VAL A 187 -4.37 -13.94 -21.30
CA VAL A 187 -5.73 -13.85 -21.86
C VAL A 187 -6.76 -13.84 -20.73
N TYR A 188 -6.68 -14.77 -19.79
CA TYR A 188 -7.56 -14.82 -18.63
C TYR A 188 -7.53 -13.53 -17.81
N LEU A 189 -6.33 -13.01 -17.49
CA LEU A 189 -6.19 -11.79 -16.72
C LEU A 189 -6.74 -10.56 -17.47
N ILE A 190 -6.48 -10.44 -18.78
CA ILE A 190 -7.04 -9.37 -19.60
C ILE A 190 -8.57 -9.46 -19.62
N LYS A 191 -9.16 -10.64 -19.86
CA LYS A 191 -10.62 -10.82 -19.81
C LYS A 191 -11.23 -10.48 -18.45
N ARG A 192 -10.49 -10.72 -17.37
CA ARG A 192 -10.96 -10.46 -15.99
C ARG A 192 -10.87 -8.99 -15.61
N PHE A 193 -9.82 -8.29 -16.05
CA PHE A 193 -9.50 -6.93 -15.59
C PHE A 193 -9.69 -5.83 -16.65
N VAL A 194 -10.12 -6.18 -17.85
CA VAL A 194 -10.48 -5.22 -18.91
C VAL A 194 -11.98 -5.35 -19.19
N LEU A 195 -12.70 -4.24 -19.10
CA LEU A 195 -14.13 -4.21 -19.33
C LEU A 195 -14.47 -4.38 -20.82
N PRO A 196 -15.66 -4.92 -21.16
CA PRO A 196 -16.08 -5.06 -22.54
C PRO A 196 -16.13 -3.73 -23.30
N GLY A 197 -15.80 -3.76 -24.60
CA GLY A 197 -15.80 -2.58 -25.48
C GLY A 197 -14.58 -1.68 -25.37
N THR A 198 -13.57 -2.08 -24.58
CA THR A 198 -12.35 -1.29 -24.36
C THR A 198 -11.40 -1.36 -25.54
N THR A 199 -10.74 -0.24 -25.84
CA THR A 199 -9.58 -0.19 -26.74
C THR A 199 -8.30 -0.32 -25.93
N VAL A 200 -7.50 -1.35 -26.19
CA VAL A 200 -6.27 -1.66 -25.46
C VAL A 200 -5.05 -1.31 -26.32
N SER A 201 -4.09 -0.60 -25.72
CA SER A 201 -2.77 -0.35 -26.27
C SER A 201 -1.70 -1.08 -25.44
N PHE A 202 -0.72 -1.70 -26.12
CA PHE A 202 0.42 -2.32 -25.43
C PHE A 202 1.62 -1.39 -25.38
N ASP A 203 2.22 -1.28 -24.22
CA ASP A 203 3.36 -0.39 -23.99
C ASP A 203 4.66 -0.89 -24.65
N GLY A 204 4.76 -2.19 -24.93
CA GLY A 204 5.90 -2.85 -25.58
C GLY A 204 5.48 -3.84 -26.68
N PHE A 205 6.27 -3.89 -27.75
CA PHE A 205 6.02 -4.76 -28.90
C PHE A 205 6.12 -6.26 -28.57
N SER A 206 6.99 -6.63 -27.63
CA SER A 206 7.18 -8.01 -27.16
C SER A 206 5.97 -8.57 -26.41
N ASP A 207 5.22 -7.71 -25.70
CA ASP A 207 4.06 -8.15 -24.91
C ASP A 207 2.83 -8.31 -25.80
N PHE A 208 2.68 -7.44 -26.80
CA PHE A 208 1.69 -7.59 -27.85
C PHE A 208 1.86 -8.91 -28.63
N GLN A 209 3.09 -9.30 -28.97
CA GLN A 209 3.35 -10.55 -29.71
C GLN A 209 2.88 -11.80 -28.97
N LYS A 210 2.95 -11.83 -27.63
CA LYS A 210 2.53 -13.00 -26.82
C LYS A 210 1.05 -13.32 -26.96
N ILE A 211 0.22 -12.31 -27.24
CA ILE A 211 -1.23 -12.45 -27.34
C ILE A 211 -1.78 -12.24 -28.76
N ALA A 212 -0.92 -11.95 -29.74
CA ALA A 212 -1.33 -11.65 -31.12
C ALA A 212 -2.15 -12.80 -31.75
N ASN A 213 -1.81 -14.05 -31.45
CA ASN A 213 -2.54 -15.23 -31.94
C ASN A 213 -3.86 -15.49 -31.20
N TYR A 214 -4.12 -14.78 -30.11
CA TYR A 214 -5.29 -14.94 -29.25
C TYR A 214 -6.28 -13.78 -29.36
N GLN A 215 -6.11 -12.88 -30.34
CA GLN A 215 -7.01 -11.73 -30.52
C GLN A 215 -8.48 -12.13 -30.69
N ASN A 216 -8.74 -13.25 -31.38
CA ASN A 216 -10.08 -13.78 -31.58
C ASN A 216 -10.75 -14.19 -30.27
N ASP A 217 -9.97 -14.55 -29.24
CA ASP A 217 -10.52 -14.94 -27.94
C ASP A 217 -11.20 -13.77 -27.24
N PHE A 218 -10.97 -12.51 -27.65
CA PHE A 218 -11.55 -11.32 -27.04
C PHE A 218 -12.74 -10.74 -27.81
N ALA A 219 -13.14 -11.38 -28.91
CA ALA A 219 -14.22 -10.89 -29.77
C ALA A 219 -15.58 -10.82 -29.05
N ASP A 220 -15.83 -11.76 -28.12
CA ASP A 220 -17.01 -11.81 -27.25
C ASP A 220 -17.11 -10.60 -26.32
N LEU A 221 -15.98 -10.02 -25.92
CA LEU A 221 -15.91 -8.84 -25.06
C LEU A 221 -15.76 -7.54 -25.86
N HIS A 222 -15.73 -7.59 -27.20
CA HIS A 222 -15.48 -6.42 -28.04
C HIS A 222 -14.21 -5.63 -27.67
N ILE A 223 -13.18 -6.30 -27.12
CA ILE A 223 -11.91 -5.66 -26.79
C ILE A 223 -11.08 -5.54 -28.06
N GLN A 224 -10.65 -4.32 -28.38
CA GLN A 224 -9.88 -4.04 -29.58
C GLN A 224 -8.43 -3.75 -29.21
N PHE A 225 -7.48 -4.38 -29.91
CA PHE A 225 -6.05 -4.15 -29.67
C PHE A 225 -5.48 -3.21 -30.73
N MET A 226 -4.94 -2.07 -30.30
CA MET A 226 -4.16 -1.19 -31.15
C MET A 226 -2.74 -1.73 -31.30
N LYS A 227 -2.22 -1.73 -32.54
CA LYS A 227 -0.79 -2.02 -32.78
C LYS A 227 0.06 -0.98 -32.05
N PRO A 228 1.16 -1.38 -31.39
CA PRO A 228 2.07 -0.43 -30.76
C PRO A 228 2.56 0.57 -31.80
N LEU A 229 2.39 1.87 -31.56
CA LEU A 229 2.96 2.91 -32.41
C LEU A 229 4.49 2.78 -32.40
N THR A 230 5.12 2.95 -33.56
CA THR A 230 6.58 3.10 -33.68
C THR A 230 7.07 4.16 -32.69
N GLU A 231 8.27 3.97 -32.13
CA GLU A 231 8.76 4.73 -30.96
C GLU A 231 8.65 6.26 -31.07
N SER A 232 8.57 6.79 -32.29
CA SER A 232 8.42 8.20 -32.64
C SER A 232 7.08 8.86 -32.27
N HIS A 233 6.04 8.09 -31.94
CA HIS A 233 4.70 8.61 -31.63
C HIS A 233 4.16 8.16 -30.27
N LYS A 234 5.01 7.60 -29.40
CA LYS A 234 4.61 7.30 -28.01
C LYS A 234 4.15 8.61 -27.35
N PRO A 235 2.88 8.76 -26.93
CA PRO A 235 2.57 9.78 -25.94
C PRO A 235 3.49 9.54 -24.74
N ALA A 236 3.89 10.60 -24.05
CA ALA A 236 4.75 10.52 -22.88
C ALA A 236 4.01 9.81 -21.72
N THR A 237 3.78 8.50 -21.86
CA THR A 237 3.55 7.60 -20.74
C THR A 237 4.72 7.77 -19.77
N PRO A 238 4.52 7.71 -18.45
CA PRO A 238 5.58 7.81 -17.43
C PRO A 238 6.58 6.63 -17.45
N LYS A 239 6.92 6.11 -18.64
CA LYS A 239 7.93 5.09 -18.94
C LYS A 239 9.34 5.46 -18.48
N ILE A 240 9.64 6.74 -18.30
CA ILE A 240 10.98 7.18 -17.88
C ILE A 240 11.20 6.98 -16.37
N THR A 241 10.15 6.94 -15.56
CA THR A 241 10.27 6.90 -14.10
C THR A 241 10.42 5.47 -13.55
N LEU A 242 9.68 4.50 -14.08
CA LEU A 242 9.76 3.07 -13.67
C LEU A 242 11.12 2.42 -13.98
N LEU A 243 11.69 2.65 -15.17
CA LEU A 243 13.02 2.15 -15.55
C LEU A 243 14.15 2.79 -14.72
N ARG A 244 13.99 4.05 -14.28
CA ARG A 244 14.95 4.74 -13.40
C ARG A 244 14.88 4.24 -11.96
N SER A 245 13.68 3.95 -11.46
CA SER A 245 13.48 3.31 -10.15
C SER A 245 14.03 1.89 -10.16
N GLY A 246 13.71 1.12 -11.22
CA GLY A 246 14.28 -0.18 -11.60
C GLY A 246 15.79 -0.28 -11.35
N LYS A 247 16.53 0.70 -11.89
CA LYS A 247 17.99 0.79 -11.79
C LYS A 247 18.50 1.21 -10.40
N LYS A 248 17.73 1.99 -9.61
CA LYS A 248 18.06 2.26 -8.21
C LYS A 248 17.93 1.02 -7.31
N PHE A 249 17.19 -0.02 -7.74
CA PHE A 249 17.00 -1.26 -6.98
C PHE A 249 18.18 -2.26 -7.06
N GLY A 250 19.28 -1.88 -7.73
CA GLY A 250 20.53 -2.64 -7.74
C GLY A 250 21.28 -2.61 -6.39
N GLU A 251 21.03 -1.62 -5.55
CA GLU A 251 21.87 -1.31 -4.38
C GLU A 251 21.31 -1.80 -3.03
N TYR A 252 20.08 -2.32 -2.97
CA TYR A 252 19.49 -2.84 -1.73
C TYR A 252 19.27 -4.36 -1.78
N GLU A 253 20.11 -5.08 -1.03
CA GLU A 253 19.83 -6.45 -0.60
C GLU A 253 18.83 -6.43 0.55
N PRO A 254 17.62 -6.99 0.35
CA PRO A 254 17.18 -8.01 1.29
C PRO A 254 16.40 -9.16 0.63
N GLU A 255 16.38 -10.30 1.33
CA GLU A 255 15.81 -11.58 0.95
C GLU A 255 14.26 -11.58 0.83
N GLY A 256 13.74 -12.36 -0.14
CA GLY A 256 12.61 -13.29 0.07
C GLY A 256 11.16 -12.80 -0.05
N LYS A 257 10.80 -11.64 0.50
CA LYS A 257 9.39 -11.13 0.49
C LYS A 257 9.29 -9.60 0.43
N ALA A 258 10.39 -8.90 0.66
CA ALA A 258 10.41 -7.44 0.73
C ALA A 258 10.16 -6.75 -0.63
N ARG A 259 10.40 -7.44 -1.76
CA ARG A 259 10.39 -6.82 -3.10
C ARG A 259 9.02 -6.77 -3.79
N ASP A 260 8.12 -7.73 -3.56
CA ASP A 260 6.74 -7.63 -4.07
C ASP A 260 6.07 -6.37 -3.52
N HIS A 261 6.25 -6.12 -2.22
CA HIS A 261 5.72 -4.91 -1.62
C HIS A 261 6.42 -3.61 -2.09
N VAL A 262 7.63 -3.66 -2.66
CA VAL A 262 8.27 -2.47 -3.28
C VAL A 262 7.55 -2.08 -4.58
N MET A 263 7.02 -3.06 -5.32
CA MET A 263 6.18 -2.75 -6.48
C MET A 263 4.86 -2.12 -6.04
N PHE A 264 4.22 -2.69 -5.01
CA PHE A 264 3.00 -2.11 -4.46
C PHE A 264 3.24 -0.73 -3.84
N GLU A 265 4.42 -0.47 -3.27
CA GLU A 265 4.84 0.87 -2.83
C GLU A 265 4.84 1.85 -4.01
N TYR A 266 5.46 1.50 -5.14
CA TYR A 266 5.46 2.34 -6.33
C TYR A 266 4.04 2.65 -6.82
N LEU A 267 3.21 1.63 -7.04
CA LEU A 267 1.85 1.82 -7.52
C LEU A 267 0.97 2.59 -6.55
N TYR A 268 1.20 2.39 -5.26
CA TYR A 268 0.49 3.13 -4.23
C TYR A 268 0.79 4.63 -4.35
N PHE A 269 2.03 5.02 -4.63
CA PHE A 269 2.46 6.41 -4.76
C PHE A 269 2.26 7.00 -6.16
N HIS A 270 2.15 6.19 -7.21
CA HIS A 270 2.03 6.68 -8.59
C HIS A 270 0.87 7.69 -8.80
N PRO A 271 -0.38 7.42 -8.34
CA PRO A 271 -1.48 8.38 -8.47
C PRO A 271 -1.28 9.67 -7.66
N ILE A 272 -0.33 9.68 -6.74
CA ILE A 272 -0.04 10.80 -5.85
C ILE A 272 1.40 11.28 -5.96
N GLU A 273 2.07 11.00 -7.08
CA GLU A 273 3.51 11.29 -7.26
C GLU A 273 3.80 12.78 -7.13
N THR A 274 2.89 13.63 -7.62
CA THR A 274 2.98 15.10 -7.59
C THR A 274 2.75 15.70 -6.21
N LEU A 275 2.20 14.93 -5.26
CA LEU A 275 1.95 15.40 -3.90
C LEU A 275 3.27 15.61 -3.13
N THR A 276 3.25 16.62 -2.25
CA THR A 276 4.35 16.86 -1.30
C THR A 276 4.49 15.69 -0.32
N PRO A 277 5.67 15.49 0.31
CA PRO A 277 5.84 14.45 1.33
C PRO A 277 4.83 14.54 2.48
N GLY A 278 4.43 15.75 2.86
CA GLY A 278 3.40 15.97 3.86
C GLY A 278 2.03 15.45 3.45
N GLU A 279 1.59 15.77 2.24
CA GLU A 279 0.31 15.29 1.70
C GLU A 279 0.32 13.77 1.50
N LYS A 280 1.44 13.20 1.03
CA LYS A 280 1.62 11.74 0.94
C LYS A 280 1.55 11.07 2.31
N PHE A 281 2.12 11.69 3.35
CA PHE A 281 2.06 11.18 4.71
C PHE A 281 0.62 11.18 5.23
N GLU A 282 -0.10 12.27 5.08
CA GLU A 282 -1.51 12.37 5.46
C GLU A 282 -2.39 11.37 4.71
N TRP A 283 -2.16 11.22 3.40
CA TRP A 283 -2.79 10.20 2.58
C TRP A 283 -2.54 8.80 3.17
N PHE A 284 -1.27 8.50 3.46
CA PHE A 284 -0.86 7.21 4.02
C PHE A 284 -1.49 6.93 5.39
N LEU A 285 -1.59 7.91 6.28
CA LEU A 285 -2.23 7.72 7.59
C LEU A 285 -3.71 7.33 7.47
N LYS A 286 -4.45 7.89 6.50
CA LYS A 286 -5.85 7.50 6.25
C LYS A 286 -5.96 6.03 5.86
N ASP A 287 -5.03 5.55 5.05
CA ASP A 287 -5.00 4.17 4.58
C ASP A 287 -4.51 3.20 5.67
N VAL A 288 -3.53 3.59 6.49
CA VAL A 288 -3.14 2.84 7.71
C VAL A 288 -4.34 2.63 8.64
N ALA A 289 -5.19 3.64 8.84
CA ALA A 289 -6.37 3.54 9.69
C ALA A 289 -7.44 2.57 9.14
N LYS A 290 -7.43 2.26 7.83
CA LYS A 290 -8.32 1.24 7.22
C LYS A 290 -7.76 -0.16 7.46
N VAL A 291 -6.46 -0.34 7.29
CA VAL A 291 -5.78 -1.63 7.50
C VAL A 291 -5.76 -2.00 8.99
N TYR A 292 -5.55 -1.03 9.87
CA TYR A 292 -5.44 -1.23 11.32
C TYR A 292 -6.43 -0.35 12.11
N PRO A 293 -7.75 -0.64 12.05
CA PRO A 293 -8.80 0.28 12.51
C PRO A 293 -9.10 0.19 14.02
N GLY A 294 -8.37 -0.63 14.76
CA GLY A 294 -8.56 -0.86 16.19
C GLY A 294 -9.43 -2.07 16.51
N PRO A 295 -9.67 -2.34 17.81
CA PRO A 295 -10.17 -3.63 18.30
C PRO A 295 -11.68 -3.86 18.08
N PHE A 296 -12.41 -2.85 17.60
CA PHE A 296 -13.86 -2.87 17.44
C PHE A 296 -14.31 -2.69 15.98
N LYS A 297 -13.36 -2.66 15.04
CA LYS A 297 -13.61 -2.49 13.61
C LYS A 297 -12.91 -3.62 12.86
N MET A 298 -13.46 -4.02 11.73
CA MET A 298 -12.90 -5.07 10.88
C MET A 298 -11.73 -4.52 10.08
N SER A 299 -10.58 -5.20 10.12
CA SER A 299 -9.40 -4.82 9.35
C SER A 299 -9.62 -5.04 7.87
N LEU A 300 -8.99 -4.19 7.06
CA LEU A 300 -8.81 -4.46 5.65
C LEU A 300 -7.69 -5.49 5.47
N TYR A 301 -7.97 -6.59 4.77
CA TYR A 301 -7.00 -7.65 4.45
C TYR A 301 -6.70 -7.66 2.95
N PRO A 302 -5.48 -8.01 2.49
CA PRO A 302 -5.17 -8.06 1.07
C PRO A 302 -6.12 -8.96 0.28
N VAL A 303 -6.44 -8.55 -0.95
CA VAL A 303 -7.19 -9.39 -1.90
C VAL A 303 -6.20 -10.19 -2.74
N MET A 304 -6.34 -11.51 -2.73
CA MET A 304 -5.59 -12.42 -3.61
C MET A 304 -6.45 -12.67 -4.86
N TYR A 305 -5.95 -12.33 -6.05
CA TYR A 305 -6.66 -12.50 -7.33
C TYR A 305 -6.23 -13.75 -8.08
#